data_AF-A0A819LU50-F1
#
_entry.id   AF-A0A819LU50-F1
#
_cell.length_a   1.000
_cell.length_b   1.000
_cell.length_c   1.000
_cell.angle_alpha   90.00
_cell.angle_beta   90.00
_cell.angle_gamma   90.00
#
_symmetry.space_group_name_H-M   'P 1'
#
loop_
_entity.id
_entity.type
_entity.pdbx_description
1 polymer ?
#
loop_
_entity_poly.entity_id
_entity_poly.type
_entity_poly.pdbx_seq_one_letter_code
_entity_poly.pdbx_strand_id
1 'polypeptide(L)'
;MPNRNKPQSIMLHPRIQTTTVQLNTENPPSRNEKYIWIIVLIIAVILIIAGITFLFTIKEKENVKIMPFSSTTAATMTTTISEPVPILLAAVNGFITGVSNTNISGTGYFYSHSPYAPGILEGEEPYRACDGNISTKYRNFGNCYFGAIDKYCGLNTGFYLELQHGLTLTTGLRVCTADASPAYDPFVVSLEGSNISGDDLAYGTSWTLIYNGASGLQTNPGRESCGSIQFFNNTIQYKSYRFLVFRKRGIADSVQYSEVKLY
;
A
#
# COMPACT_ATOMS: atom_id res chain seq x y z
N MET A 1 34.69 44.13 -57.89
CA MET A 1 35.70 43.40 -57.09
C MET A 1 36.02 44.22 -55.85
N PRO A 2 35.84 43.65 -54.65
CA PRO A 2 36.91 43.78 -53.66
C PRO A 2 37.24 42.46 -52.97
N ASN A 3 38.47 42.45 -52.47
CA ASN A 3 39.30 41.34 -52.08
C ASN A 3 39.01 40.86 -50.64
N ARG A 4 39.26 39.57 -50.40
CA ARG A 4 39.21 38.89 -49.10
C ARG A 4 40.31 39.43 -48.17
N ASN A 5 40.03 39.45 -46.86
CA ASN A 5 40.88 38.86 -45.81
C ASN A 5 40.15 38.88 -44.44
N LYS A 6 39.75 37.68 -43.99
CA LYS A 6 39.54 37.31 -42.57
C LYS A 6 40.86 36.62 -42.11
N PRO A 7 41.13 36.28 -40.82
CA PRO A 7 40.30 36.39 -39.61
C PRO A 7 41.07 36.80 -38.31
N GLN A 8 40.35 37.14 -37.23
CA GLN A 8 40.61 36.62 -35.88
C GLN A 8 39.32 36.67 -35.06
N SER A 9 38.83 35.50 -34.64
CA SER A 9 37.74 35.35 -33.69
C SER A 9 38.36 35.04 -32.33
N ILE A 10 38.19 35.95 -31.38
CA ILE A 10 38.65 35.78 -30.00
C ILE A 10 37.68 34.81 -29.32
N MET A 11 38.21 33.63 -28.98
CA MET A 11 37.52 32.59 -28.22
C MET A 11 37.56 32.95 -26.73
N LEU A 12 36.50 33.57 -26.21
CA LEU A 12 36.35 33.81 -24.77
C LEU A 12 36.06 32.48 -24.07
N HIS A 13 36.98 32.06 -23.20
CA HIS A 13 36.81 30.88 -22.34
C HIS A 13 35.83 31.21 -21.19
N PRO A 14 34.92 30.29 -20.81
CA PRO A 14 34.06 30.48 -19.66
C PRO A 14 34.87 30.36 -18.37
N ARG A 15 34.80 31.39 -17.53
CA ARG A 15 35.40 31.43 -16.19
C ARG A 15 34.57 30.58 -15.25
N ILE A 16 35.09 29.43 -14.84
CA ILE A 16 34.51 28.60 -13.78
C ILE A 16 34.67 29.36 -12.45
N GLN A 17 33.56 29.74 -11.83
CA GLN A 17 33.57 30.18 -10.44
C GLN A 17 33.47 28.94 -9.55
N THR A 18 34.53 28.66 -8.80
CA THR A 18 34.55 27.61 -7.77
C THR A 18 33.86 28.15 -6.52
N THR A 19 32.62 27.74 -6.28
CA THR A 19 31.94 27.99 -4.99
C THR A 19 32.38 26.92 -3.99
N THR A 20 33.19 27.30 -3.01
CA THR A 20 33.56 26.45 -1.88
C THR A 20 32.35 26.30 -0.94
N VAL A 21 31.76 25.11 -0.88
CA VAL A 21 30.73 24.77 0.11
C VAL A 21 31.42 24.55 1.46
N GLN A 22 31.12 25.41 2.43
CA GLN A 22 31.53 25.21 3.83
C GLN A 22 30.63 24.12 4.44
N LEU A 23 31.23 23.02 4.90
CA LEU A 23 30.55 22.01 5.71
C LEU A 23 30.25 22.61 7.08
N ASN A 24 28.97 22.86 7.36
CA ASN A 24 28.50 23.19 8.70
C ASN A 24 28.80 22.01 9.62
N THR A 25 29.66 22.24 10.61
CA THR A 25 29.84 21.32 11.74
C THR A 25 28.58 21.40 12.60
N GLU A 26 27.91 20.26 12.81
CA GLU A 26 26.72 20.17 13.64
C GLU A 26 27.05 20.61 15.07
N ASN A 27 26.21 21.51 15.62
CA ASN A 27 26.34 21.95 17.00
C ASN A 27 26.14 20.77 17.97
N PRO A 28 26.92 20.67 19.06
CA PRO A 28 26.73 19.63 20.05
C PRO A 28 25.36 19.75 20.72
N PRO A 29 24.71 18.62 21.05
CA PRO A 29 23.34 18.59 21.55
C PRO A 29 23.21 19.38 22.85
N SER A 30 22.12 20.15 22.93
CA SER A 30 21.84 21.04 24.07
C SER A 30 21.75 20.22 25.37
N ARG A 31 22.01 20.88 26.51
CA ARG A 31 21.97 20.24 27.85
C ARG A 31 20.64 19.49 28.10
N ASN A 32 19.56 19.88 27.45
CA ASN A 32 18.22 19.29 27.58
C ASN A 32 18.07 17.95 26.83
N GLU A 33 18.80 17.73 25.73
CA GLU A 33 18.75 16.46 24.98
C GLU A 33 19.43 15.31 25.73
N LYS A 34 20.43 15.61 26.57
CA LYS A 34 21.09 14.61 27.42
C LYS A 34 20.17 14.03 28.50
N TYR A 35 19.20 14.82 28.98
CA TYR A 35 18.24 14.37 30.00
C TYR A 35 17.17 13.44 29.43
N ILE A 36 16.79 13.60 28.17
CA ILE A 36 15.80 12.74 27.50
C ILE A 36 16.31 11.30 27.45
N TRP A 37 17.56 11.09 27.05
CA TRP A 37 18.15 9.75 26.98
C TRP A 37 18.30 9.08 28.34
N ILE A 38 18.60 9.85 29.40
CA ILE A 38 18.66 9.35 30.78
C ILE A 38 17.27 8.90 31.26
N ILE A 39 16.22 9.69 30.97
CA ILE A 39 14.84 9.34 31.34
C ILE A 39 14.36 8.07 30.63
N VAL A 40 14.65 7.95 29.32
CA VAL A 40 14.30 6.75 28.54
C VAL A 40 14.98 5.50 29.12
N LEU A 41 16.25 5.62 29.53
CA LEU A 41 16.99 4.49 30.10
C LEU A 41 16.45 4.08 31.48
N ILE A 42 16.07 5.06 32.32
CA ILE A 42 15.46 4.80 33.64
C ILE A 42 14.12 4.09 33.49
N ILE A 43 13.26 4.52 32.55
CA ILE A 43 11.96 3.88 32.29
C ILE A 43 12.14 2.43 31.83
N ALA A 44 13.10 2.15 30.95
CA ALA A 44 13.39 0.80 30.48
C ALA A 44 13.84 -0.12 31.62
N VAL A 45 14.69 0.36 32.54
CA VAL A 45 15.15 -0.41 33.72
C VAL A 45 13.99 -0.70 34.68
N ILE A 46 13.10 0.27 34.92
CA ILE A 46 11.91 0.08 35.78
C ILE A 46 10.99 -1.01 35.22
N LEU A 47 10.76 -1.03 33.90
CA LEU A 47 9.91 -2.04 33.25
C LEU A 47 10.52 -3.45 33.33
N ILE A 48 11.85 -3.57 33.21
CA ILE A 48 12.56 -4.85 33.38
C ILE A 48 12.46 -5.34 34.82
N ILE A 49 12.67 -4.48 35.81
CA ILE A 49 12.56 -4.84 37.23
C ILE A 49 11.13 -5.28 37.54
N ALA A 50 10.10 -4.54 37.10
CA ALA A 50 8.70 -4.90 37.33
C ALA A 50 8.33 -6.26 36.71
N GLY A 51 8.82 -6.57 35.51
CA GLY A 51 8.63 -7.87 34.86
C GLY A 51 9.31 -9.01 35.63
N ILE A 52 10.48 -8.78 36.22
CA ILE A 52 11.20 -9.78 37.04
C ILE A 52 10.47 -10.01 38.36
N THR A 53 9.95 -8.98 39.03
CA THR A 53 9.21 -9.15 40.31
C THR A 53 7.91 -9.94 40.11
N PHE A 54 7.27 -9.82 38.94
CA PHE A 54 6.07 -10.58 38.60
C PHE A 54 6.38 -12.08 38.41
N LEU A 55 7.57 -12.45 37.94
CA LEU A 55 7.98 -13.85 37.80
C LEU A 55 8.34 -14.55 39.12
N PHE A 56 8.62 -13.82 40.21
CA PHE A 56 9.14 -14.41 41.45
C PHE A 56 8.10 -14.61 42.58
N THR A 57 6.83 -14.23 42.39
CA THR A 57 5.79 -14.37 43.42
C THR A 57 4.80 -15.48 43.09
N ILE A 58 5.28 -16.72 42.95
CA ILE A 58 4.46 -17.92 43.16
C ILE A 58 5.30 -18.87 44.02
N LYS A 59 5.09 -18.83 45.34
CA LYS A 59 5.66 -19.80 46.28
C LYS A 59 4.51 -20.41 47.07
N GLU A 60 4.09 -21.57 46.60
CA GLU A 60 2.98 -22.35 47.13
C GLU A 60 3.39 -23.02 48.46
N LYS A 61 2.57 -22.82 49.49
CA LYS A 61 2.51 -23.64 50.70
C LYS A 61 1.03 -23.86 50.97
N GLU A 62 0.56 -25.11 50.85
CA GLU A 62 -0.02 -25.85 51.96
C GLU A 62 -0.36 -27.30 51.58
N ASN A 63 -0.11 -28.21 52.52
CA ASN A 63 -0.36 -29.63 52.41
C ASN A 63 -1.87 -29.90 52.50
N VAL A 64 -2.51 -30.29 51.40
CA VAL A 64 -3.89 -30.78 51.39
C VAL A 64 -3.95 -32.22 50.90
N LYS A 65 -4.62 -33.03 51.71
CA LYS A 65 -4.86 -34.47 51.59
C LYS A 65 -5.43 -34.82 50.20
N ILE A 66 -4.73 -35.70 49.48
CA ILE A 66 -5.03 -36.11 48.10
C ILE A 66 -6.32 -36.95 48.08
N MET A 67 -7.37 -36.42 47.44
CA MET A 67 -8.43 -37.20 46.81
C MET A 67 -8.12 -37.30 45.31
N PRO A 68 -8.42 -38.41 44.62
CA PRO A 68 -8.15 -38.51 43.19
C PRO A 68 -9.00 -37.49 42.43
N PHE A 69 -8.35 -36.41 41.99
CA PHE A 69 -8.94 -35.41 41.12
C PHE A 69 -9.02 -36.01 39.71
N SER A 70 -10.24 -36.20 39.20
CA SER A 70 -10.44 -36.51 37.78
C SER A 70 -9.79 -35.41 36.95
N SER A 71 -8.95 -35.78 35.99
CA SER A 71 -8.31 -34.83 35.09
C SER A 71 -9.35 -34.16 34.19
N THR A 72 -9.87 -33.01 34.62
CA THR A 72 -10.59 -32.11 33.72
C THR A 72 -9.54 -31.44 32.84
N THR A 73 -9.41 -31.91 31.61
CA THR A 73 -8.63 -31.24 30.56
C THR A 73 -9.07 -29.78 30.51
N ALA A 74 -8.16 -28.85 30.81
CA ALA A 74 -8.40 -27.43 30.57
C ALA A 74 -8.58 -27.26 29.05
N ALA A 75 -9.83 -27.06 28.62
CA ALA A 75 -10.12 -26.70 27.25
C ALA A 75 -9.48 -25.33 27.02
N THR A 76 -8.45 -25.29 26.17
CA THR A 76 -7.97 -24.04 25.58
C THR A 76 -9.17 -23.41 24.87
N MET A 77 -9.72 -22.35 25.47
CA MET A 77 -10.68 -21.48 24.82
C MET A 77 -9.92 -20.75 23.73
N THR A 78 -9.85 -21.35 22.54
CA THR A 78 -9.45 -20.64 21.33
C THR A 78 -10.58 -19.67 21.04
N THR A 79 -10.44 -18.42 21.49
CA THR A 79 -11.27 -17.33 20.99
C THR A 79 -10.95 -17.21 19.50
N THR A 80 -11.74 -17.86 18.65
CA THR A 80 -11.72 -17.62 17.22
C THR A 80 -12.22 -16.19 17.03
N ILE A 81 -11.30 -15.24 17.02
CA ILE A 81 -11.57 -13.90 16.51
C ILE A 81 -11.86 -14.13 15.03
N SER A 82 -13.14 -14.09 14.64
CA SER A 82 -13.51 -14.10 13.23
C SER A 82 -12.70 -13.02 12.53
N GLU A 83 -12.06 -13.33 11.41
CA GLU A 83 -11.48 -12.28 10.57
C GLU A 83 -12.58 -11.23 10.29
N PRO A 84 -12.22 -9.93 10.25
CA PRO A 84 -13.18 -8.90 9.91
C PRO A 84 -13.82 -9.24 8.56
N VAL A 85 -15.13 -9.03 8.44
CA VAL A 85 -15.84 -9.30 7.18
C VAL A 85 -15.59 -8.12 6.25
N PRO A 86 -15.10 -8.35 5.02
CA PRO A 86 -14.92 -7.26 4.08
C PRO A 86 -16.27 -6.68 3.69
N ILE A 87 -16.35 -5.35 3.70
CA ILE A 87 -17.54 -4.59 3.32
C ILE A 87 -17.74 -4.63 1.80
N LEU A 88 -16.64 -4.76 1.05
CA LEU A 88 -16.67 -4.93 -0.39
C LEU A 88 -16.52 -6.41 -0.75
N LEU A 89 -17.65 -7.12 -0.87
CA LEU A 89 -17.68 -8.49 -1.39
C LEU A 89 -18.29 -8.62 -2.80
N ALA A 90 -18.92 -7.56 -3.32
CA ALA A 90 -19.43 -7.52 -4.68
C ALA A 90 -19.70 -6.07 -5.09
N ALA A 91 -18.81 -5.45 -5.86
CA ALA A 91 -19.26 -4.41 -6.78
C ALA A 91 -20.08 -5.14 -7.85
N VAL A 92 -21.40 -5.19 -7.66
CA VAL A 92 -22.32 -5.95 -8.51
C VAL A 92 -22.17 -5.49 -9.97
N ASN A 93 -21.78 -6.42 -10.85
CA ASN A 93 -21.83 -6.33 -12.31
C ASN A 93 -21.22 -5.07 -12.95
N GLY A 94 -19.94 -5.14 -13.35
CA GLY A 94 -19.40 -4.33 -14.46
C GLY A 94 -19.14 -2.84 -14.20
N PHE A 95 -19.43 -2.30 -13.01
CA PHE A 95 -19.17 -0.90 -12.65
C PHE A 95 -17.77 -0.63 -12.08
N ILE A 96 -16.88 -1.62 -12.11
CA ILE A 96 -15.46 -1.41 -11.79
C ILE A 96 -14.76 -0.94 -13.07
N THR A 97 -14.23 0.28 -13.01
CA THR A 97 -13.49 0.88 -14.12
C THR A 97 -12.01 0.78 -13.85
N GLY A 98 -11.29 0.10 -14.74
CA GLY A 98 -9.83 0.08 -14.75
C GLY A 98 -9.28 1.44 -15.12
N VAL A 99 -8.18 1.83 -14.47
CA VAL A 99 -7.48 3.08 -14.75
C VAL A 99 -6.00 2.82 -14.98
N SER A 100 -5.39 3.64 -15.82
CA SER A 100 -3.96 3.62 -16.12
C SER A 100 -3.41 5.04 -16.15
N ASN A 101 -2.11 5.16 -15.91
CA ASN A 101 -1.35 6.42 -15.99
C ASN A 101 -1.91 7.54 -15.12
N THR A 102 -2.29 7.17 -13.89
CA THR A 102 -2.93 8.07 -12.93
C THR A 102 -1.96 8.54 -11.86
N ASN A 103 -2.17 9.74 -11.35
CA ASN A 103 -1.47 10.23 -10.17
C ASN A 103 -2.46 10.35 -9.01
N ILE A 104 -1.97 10.17 -7.78
CA ILE A 104 -2.73 10.47 -6.56
C ILE A 104 -3.22 11.91 -6.66
N SER A 105 -4.53 12.11 -6.50
CA SER A 105 -5.18 13.43 -6.55
C SER A 105 -4.79 14.31 -7.76
N GLY A 106 -4.36 13.70 -8.88
CA GLY A 106 -3.80 14.44 -10.03
C GLY A 106 -4.82 15.29 -10.78
N THR A 107 -4.36 16.39 -11.39
CA THR A 107 -5.17 17.20 -12.31
C THR A 107 -5.17 16.57 -13.70
N GLY A 108 -6.27 15.95 -14.13
CA GLY A 108 -6.42 15.41 -15.49
C GLY A 108 -7.45 14.28 -15.61
N TYR A 109 -7.86 13.99 -16.86
CA TYR A 109 -8.62 12.80 -17.25
C TYR A 109 -7.71 11.56 -17.20
N PHE A 110 -8.19 10.42 -16.69
CA PHE A 110 -7.44 9.16 -16.84
C PHE A 110 -7.31 8.75 -18.30
N TYR A 111 -6.15 8.18 -18.65
CA TYR A 111 -5.77 7.93 -20.05
C TYR A 111 -6.56 6.78 -20.71
N SER A 112 -7.29 5.98 -19.93
CA SER A 112 -8.29 5.05 -20.47
C SER A 112 -9.34 4.69 -19.42
N HIS A 113 -10.61 4.80 -19.82
CA HIS A 113 -11.80 4.36 -19.07
C HIS A 113 -12.47 3.29 -19.94
N SER A 114 -12.05 2.04 -19.81
CA SER A 114 -12.74 0.97 -20.51
C SER A 114 -12.47 -0.37 -19.84
N PRO A 115 -13.45 -1.28 -19.81
CA PRO A 115 -13.18 -2.71 -19.59
C PRO A 115 -12.16 -3.29 -20.60
N TYR A 116 -11.85 -2.55 -21.69
CA TYR A 116 -10.90 -2.90 -22.76
C TYR A 116 -9.78 -1.86 -22.95
N ALA A 117 -9.35 -1.17 -21.89
CA ALA A 117 -8.18 -0.29 -21.98
C ALA A 117 -6.99 -1.01 -22.64
N PRO A 118 -6.15 -0.32 -23.45
CA PRO A 118 -4.96 -0.95 -24.03
C PRO A 118 -4.10 -1.53 -22.90
N GLY A 119 -3.97 -2.86 -22.86
CA GLY A 119 -3.38 -3.57 -21.73
C GLY A 119 -4.37 -4.13 -20.71
N ILE A 120 -5.58 -4.51 -21.12
CA ILE A 120 -6.43 -5.44 -20.36
C ILE A 120 -6.71 -6.63 -21.28
N LEU A 121 -6.39 -7.84 -20.83
CA LEU A 121 -6.67 -9.06 -21.57
C LEU A 121 -8.09 -9.54 -21.26
N GLU A 122 -8.73 -10.18 -22.24
CA GLU A 122 -9.99 -10.88 -22.01
C GLU A 122 -9.77 -11.94 -20.92
N GLY A 123 -10.67 -11.96 -19.93
CA GLY A 123 -10.52 -12.80 -18.76
C GLY A 123 -9.63 -12.22 -17.65
N GLU A 124 -9.13 -10.99 -17.80
CA GLU A 124 -8.32 -10.29 -16.79
C GLU A 124 -8.83 -8.86 -16.52
N GLU A 125 -10.14 -8.65 -16.61
CA GLU A 125 -10.79 -7.34 -16.51
C GLU A 125 -10.84 -6.76 -15.08
N PRO A 126 -11.07 -5.44 -14.90
CA PRO A 126 -11.04 -4.78 -13.59
C PRO A 126 -12.01 -5.36 -12.56
N TYR A 127 -13.17 -5.85 -12.98
CA TYR A 127 -14.16 -6.41 -12.03
C TYR A 127 -13.61 -7.62 -11.27
N ARG A 128 -12.63 -8.32 -11.85
CA ARG A 128 -11.98 -9.48 -11.23
C ARG A 128 -11.13 -9.11 -10.02
N ALA A 129 -10.84 -7.82 -9.80
CA ALA A 129 -10.16 -7.38 -8.59
C ALA A 129 -11.05 -7.41 -7.34
N CYS A 130 -12.37 -7.58 -7.47
CA CYS A 130 -13.32 -7.55 -6.36
C CYS A 130 -14.52 -8.49 -6.62
N ASP A 131 -14.30 -9.61 -7.32
CA ASP A 131 -15.35 -10.56 -7.66
C ASP A 131 -15.54 -11.66 -6.59
N GLY A 132 -14.74 -11.61 -5.51
CA GLY A 132 -14.76 -12.57 -4.42
C GLY A 132 -14.08 -13.90 -4.76
N ASN A 133 -13.40 -14.00 -5.90
CA ASN A 133 -12.77 -15.23 -6.38
C ASN A 133 -11.26 -15.04 -6.56
N ILE A 134 -10.49 -15.55 -5.59
CA ILE A 134 -9.02 -15.46 -5.60
C ILE A 134 -8.34 -16.21 -6.76
N SER A 135 -9.09 -17.03 -7.52
CA SER A 135 -8.60 -17.75 -8.71
C SER A 135 -8.83 -16.98 -10.01
N THR A 136 -9.47 -15.80 -9.98
CA THR A 136 -9.47 -14.86 -11.10
C THR A 136 -8.38 -13.82 -10.89
N LYS A 137 -8.10 -12.99 -11.90
CA LYS A 137 -7.12 -11.91 -11.77
C LYS A 137 -7.55 -10.68 -12.52
N TYR A 138 -7.19 -9.52 -11.98
CA TYR A 138 -7.08 -8.30 -12.75
C TYR A 138 -5.62 -8.07 -13.14
N ARG A 139 -5.38 -7.76 -14.43
CA ARG A 139 -4.06 -7.41 -14.94
C ARG A 139 -4.10 -6.07 -15.65
N ASN A 140 -3.07 -5.25 -15.39
CA ASN A 140 -2.93 -3.96 -16.05
C ASN A 140 -1.46 -3.71 -16.43
N PHE A 141 -1.21 -3.49 -17.73
CA PHE A 141 0.14 -3.21 -18.25
C PHE A 141 0.52 -1.73 -18.12
N GLY A 142 -0.47 -0.84 -17.91
CA GLY A 142 -0.25 0.60 -17.82
C GLY A 142 0.42 1.16 -19.07
N ASN A 143 1.61 1.74 -18.91
CA ASN A 143 2.42 2.28 -20.02
C ASN A 143 3.14 1.23 -20.87
N CYS A 144 2.92 -0.06 -20.61
CA CYS A 144 3.61 -1.14 -21.31
C CYS A 144 2.66 -1.98 -22.17
N TYR A 145 3.24 -2.78 -23.05
CA TYR A 145 2.56 -3.79 -23.85
C TYR A 145 2.93 -5.19 -23.36
N PHE A 146 2.22 -6.21 -23.85
CA PHE A 146 2.47 -7.60 -23.50
C PHE A 146 3.91 -8.03 -23.82
N GLY A 147 4.60 -8.57 -22.82
CA GLY A 147 6.00 -9.02 -22.96
C GLY A 147 7.06 -7.92 -22.76
N ALA A 148 6.68 -6.66 -22.57
CA ALA A 148 7.62 -5.59 -22.26
C ALA A 148 8.11 -5.68 -20.81
N ILE A 149 9.29 -6.25 -20.55
CA ILE A 149 9.78 -6.46 -19.18
C ILE A 149 10.48 -5.21 -18.64
N ASP A 150 9.78 -4.39 -17.85
CA ASP A 150 10.35 -3.20 -17.21
C ASP A 150 9.82 -2.95 -15.79
N LYS A 151 10.61 -2.29 -14.94
CA LYS A 151 10.22 -1.98 -13.55
C LYS A 151 9.06 -1.00 -13.45
N TYR A 152 8.79 -0.20 -14.47
CA TYR A 152 7.73 0.81 -14.50
C TYR A 152 6.41 0.33 -15.10
N CYS A 153 6.38 -0.85 -15.74
CA CYS A 153 5.14 -1.39 -16.29
C CYS A 153 4.08 -1.65 -15.21
N GLY A 154 2.82 -1.37 -15.52
CA GLY A 154 1.70 -1.50 -14.59
C GLY A 154 1.72 -0.57 -13.37
N LEU A 155 2.71 0.33 -13.23
CA LEU A 155 2.66 1.35 -12.19
C LEU A 155 1.66 2.45 -12.55
N ASN A 156 1.13 3.13 -11.54
CA ASN A 156 0.12 4.18 -11.69
C ASN A 156 -1.20 3.67 -12.30
N THR A 157 -1.44 2.37 -12.14
CA THR A 157 -2.65 1.68 -12.60
C THR A 157 -3.50 1.23 -11.43
N GLY A 158 -4.74 0.85 -11.70
CA GLY A 158 -5.63 0.29 -10.70
C GLY A 158 -7.05 0.34 -11.19
N PHE A 159 -7.98 0.62 -10.29
CA PHE A 159 -9.39 0.72 -10.62
C PHE A 159 -10.10 1.70 -9.69
N TYR A 160 -11.29 2.13 -10.09
CA TYR A 160 -12.26 2.71 -9.18
C TYR A 160 -13.61 2.03 -9.32
N LEU A 161 -14.42 2.18 -8.28
CA LEU A 161 -15.79 1.69 -8.25
C LEU A 161 -16.69 2.65 -7.50
N GLU A 162 -17.97 2.61 -7.85
CA GLU A 162 -19.05 3.27 -7.12
C GLU A 162 -19.86 2.21 -6.36
N LEU A 163 -20.13 2.46 -5.08
CA LEU A 163 -20.84 1.54 -4.20
C LEU A 163 -22.34 1.67 -4.38
N GLN A 164 -23.02 0.55 -4.65
CA GLN A 164 -24.48 0.53 -4.81
C GLN A 164 -25.24 0.68 -3.49
N HIS A 165 -24.61 0.36 -2.35
CA HIS A 165 -25.24 0.40 -1.03
C HIS A 165 -25.11 1.77 -0.33
N GLY A 166 -24.53 2.78 -1.00
CA GLY A 166 -24.41 4.14 -0.50
C GLY A 166 -23.11 4.41 0.27
N LEU A 167 -23.15 5.44 1.13
CA LEU A 167 -22.00 5.89 1.91
C LEU A 167 -21.47 4.76 2.80
N THR A 168 -20.18 4.46 2.66
CA THR A 168 -19.52 3.39 3.40
C THR A 168 -18.25 3.94 4.05
N LEU A 169 -17.98 3.50 5.28
CA LEU A 169 -16.70 3.75 5.93
C LEU A 169 -15.78 2.57 5.63
N THR A 170 -14.57 2.86 5.13
CA THR A 170 -13.49 1.87 5.02
C THR A 170 -12.35 2.31 5.92
N THR A 171 -11.85 1.39 6.73
CA THR A 171 -10.74 1.54 7.68
C THR A 171 -9.63 0.51 7.46
N GLY A 172 -9.82 -0.44 6.54
CA GLY A 172 -8.77 -1.37 6.15
C GLY A 172 -8.85 -1.79 4.68
N LEU A 173 -7.72 -2.27 4.17
CA LEU A 173 -7.66 -2.94 2.87
C LEU A 173 -6.81 -4.21 2.94
N ARG A 174 -7.09 -5.17 2.06
CA ARG A 174 -6.27 -6.39 1.88
C ARG A 174 -6.18 -6.72 0.41
N VAL A 175 -4.97 -7.01 -0.06
CA VAL A 175 -4.71 -7.41 -1.44
C VAL A 175 -4.38 -8.91 -1.48
N CYS A 176 -4.84 -9.61 -2.51
CA CYS A 176 -4.54 -11.01 -2.76
C CYS A 176 -3.79 -11.19 -4.07
N THR A 177 -2.82 -12.10 -4.07
CA THR A 177 -1.96 -12.39 -5.22
C THR A 177 -2.73 -13.15 -6.30
N ALA A 178 -2.36 -12.92 -7.55
CA ALA A 178 -2.86 -13.69 -8.67
C ALA A 178 -2.09 -15.04 -8.81
N ASP A 179 -2.36 -15.75 -9.89
CA ASP A 179 -1.74 -17.00 -10.30
C ASP A 179 -0.39 -16.82 -11.05
N ALA A 180 0.10 -15.59 -11.26
CA ALA A 180 1.34 -15.24 -12.00
C ALA A 180 2.51 -14.72 -11.12
N SER A 181 3.77 -14.83 -11.59
CA SER A 181 5.03 -14.63 -10.81
C SER A 181 4.95 -13.54 -9.71
N PRO A 182 5.59 -13.70 -8.53
CA PRO A 182 5.52 -12.67 -7.48
C PRO A 182 6.01 -11.28 -7.94
N ALA A 183 6.77 -11.20 -9.04
CA ALA A 183 7.19 -9.93 -9.63
C ALA A 183 6.04 -9.01 -10.04
N TYR A 184 4.85 -9.57 -10.31
CA TYR A 184 3.63 -8.85 -10.68
C TYR A 184 2.90 -8.22 -9.49
N ASP A 185 3.21 -8.64 -8.25
CA ASP A 185 2.44 -8.28 -7.07
C ASP A 185 2.48 -6.76 -6.78
N PRO A 186 1.34 -6.13 -6.45
CA PRO A 186 1.31 -4.81 -5.85
C PRO A 186 2.11 -4.79 -4.54
N PHE A 187 3.01 -3.82 -4.40
CA PHE A 187 3.90 -3.68 -3.24
C PHE A 187 3.65 -2.39 -2.45
N VAL A 188 3.34 -1.30 -3.16
CA VAL A 188 2.87 -0.03 -2.58
C VAL A 188 1.63 0.42 -3.33
N VAL A 189 0.62 0.81 -2.58
CA VAL A 189 -0.72 1.13 -3.09
C VAL A 189 -1.26 2.39 -2.44
N SER A 190 -2.26 3.01 -3.06
CA SER A 190 -3.13 3.98 -2.39
C SER A 190 -4.59 3.53 -2.41
N LEU A 191 -5.33 4.04 -1.44
CA LEU A 191 -6.79 4.07 -1.45
C LEU A 191 -7.24 5.53 -1.33
N GLU A 192 -8.16 5.91 -2.19
CA GLU A 192 -8.81 7.22 -2.18
C GLU A 192 -10.33 7.05 -2.16
N GLY A 193 -11.02 8.05 -1.64
CA GLY A 193 -12.48 8.11 -1.59
C GLY A 193 -13.06 9.30 -2.35
N SER A 194 -14.26 9.13 -2.89
CA SER A 194 -15.05 10.21 -3.49
C SER A 194 -16.52 10.12 -3.10
N ASN A 195 -17.17 11.27 -3.01
CA ASN A 195 -18.62 11.40 -2.87
C ASN A 195 -19.29 11.95 -4.13
N ILE A 196 -18.51 12.08 -5.21
CA ILE A 196 -18.98 12.40 -6.56
C ILE A 196 -19.40 11.09 -7.25
N SER A 197 -20.19 11.17 -8.32
CA SER A 197 -20.74 10.03 -9.05
C SER A 197 -20.59 10.21 -10.56
N GLY A 198 -20.73 9.12 -11.32
CA GLY A 198 -20.75 9.17 -12.78
C GLY A 198 -19.42 9.57 -13.41
N ASP A 199 -19.48 10.27 -14.56
CA ASP A 199 -18.31 10.60 -15.37
C ASP A 199 -17.30 11.49 -14.62
N ASP A 200 -17.72 12.22 -13.59
CA ASP A 200 -16.82 13.05 -12.81
C ASP A 200 -15.81 12.23 -11.96
N LEU A 201 -16.05 10.93 -11.79
CA LEU A 201 -15.09 10.01 -11.17
C LEU A 201 -13.83 9.83 -12.03
N ALA A 202 -13.91 10.13 -13.34
CA ALA A 202 -12.79 10.10 -14.28
C ALA A 202 -11.69 11.14 -14.01
N TYR A 203 -11.97 12.13 -13.17
CA TYR A 203 -11.04 13.21 -12.85
C TYR A 203 -10.31 12.94 -11.55
N GLY A 204 -8.98 13.06 -11.57
CA GLY A 204 -8.17 12.85 -10.37
C GLY A 204 -8.48 13.82 -9.21
N THR A 205 -9.01 15.01 -9.49
CA THR A 205 -9.44 16.00 -8.48
C THR A 205 -10.68 15.58 -7.67
N SER A 206 -11.41 14.58 -8.14
CA SER A 206 -12.61 14.06 -7.46
C SER A 206 -12.27 13.15 -6.27
N TRP A 207 -10.98 12.88 -6.01
CA TRP A 207 -10.51 11.84 -5.10
C TRP A 207 -9.74 12.43 -3.90
N THR A 208 -10.12 12.01 -2.70
CA THR A 208 -9.45 12.33 -1.44
C THR A 208 -8.61 11.16 -0.97
N LEU A 209 -7.32 11.38 -0.68
CA LEU A 209 -6.43 10.33 -0.19
C LEU A 209 -6.84 9.84 1.21
N ILE A 210 -7.01 8.53 1.34
CA ILE A 210 -7.33 7.83 2.60
C ILE A 210 -6.11 7.05 3.09
N TYR A 211 -5.43 6.37 2.17
CA TYR A 211 -4.29 5.52 2.47
C TYR A 211 -3.23 5.61 1.37
N ASN A 212 -1.95 5.63 1.76
CA ASN A 212 -0.81 5.44 0.88
C ASN A 212 0.27 4.68 1.63
N GLY A 213 0.57 3.46 1.18
CA GLY A 213 1.51 2.61 1.90
C GLY A 213 1.62 1.20 1.37
N ALA A 214 1.98 0.30 2.27
CA ALA A 214 2.10 -1.13 2.03
C ALA A 214 0.82 -1.74 1.44
N SER A 215 0.94 -2.70 0.52
CA SER A 215 -0.22 -3.50 0.07
C SER A 215 -0.63 -4.63 1.03
N GLY A 216 0.19 -4.97 2.02
CA GLY A 216 0.08 -6.21 2.80
C GLY A 216 0.79 -7.42 2.15
N LEU A 217 1.37 -7.25 0.97
CA LEU A 217 2.15 -8.27 0.26
C LEU A 217 3.67 -8.12 0.46
N GLN A 218 4.13 -7.45 1.52
CA GLN A 218 5.56 -7.25 1.79
C GLN A 218 6.26 -8.60 1.89
N THR A 219 5.64 -9.52 2.62
CA THR A 219 5.94 -10.94 2.60
C THR A 219 5.07 -11.59 1.51
N ASN A 220 5.69 -12.41 0.65
CA ASN A 220 4.95 -13.15 -0.38
C ASN A 220 4.08 -14.23 0.29
N PRO A 221 2.74 -14.15 0.23
CA PRO A 221 1.86 -15.14 0.86
C PRO A 221 1.74 -16.44 0.06
N GLY A 222 2.34 -16.52 -1.13
CA GLY A 222 2.04 -17.54 -2.11
C GLY A 222 1.13 -16.97 -3.20
N ARG A 223 0.46 -17.85 -3.94
CA ARG A 223 -0.33 -17.51 -5.12
C ARG A 223 -1.79 -17.77 -4.83
N GLU A 224 -2.65 -16.97 -5.44
CA GLU A 224 -4.10 -17.00 -5.14
C GLU A 224 -4.31 -16.91 -3.61
N SER A 225 -3.53 -16.03 -2.97
CA SER A 225 -3.41 -15.96 -1.51
C SER A 225 -3.41 -14.51 -1.04
N CYS A 226 -4.08 -14.24 0.07
CA CYS A 226 -4.20 -12.89 0.59
C CYS A 226 -3.05 -12.50 1.51
N GLY A 227 -2.57 -11.27 1.38
CA GLY A 227 -1.60 -10.66 2.29
C GLY A 227 -2.18 -10.31 3.65
N SER A 228 -1.43 -9.54 4.45
CA SER A 228 -1.94 -8.98 5.70
C SER A 228 -2.87 -7.79 5.48
N ILE A 229 -3.89 -7.64 6.33
CA ILE A 229 -4.78 -6.47 6.29
C ILE A 229 -3.98 -5.23 6.71
N GLN A 230 -4.13 -4.17 5.93
CA GLN A 230 -3.57 -2.85 6.19
C GLN A 230 -4.67 -1.96 6.78
N PHE A 231 -4.62 -1.74 8.09
CA PHE A 231 -5.54 -0.83 8.77
C PHE A 231 -5.03 0.61 8.72
N PHE A 232 -5.96 1.55 8.62
CA PHE A 232 -5.68 2.99 8.57
C PHE A 232 -6.80 3.78 9.24
N ASN A 233 -6.47 5.00 9.68
CA ASN A 233 -7.43 5.89 10.30
C ASN A 233 -8.18 6.67 9.22
N ASN A 234 -9.43 6.31 8.98
CA ASN A 234 -10.36 7.06 8.16
C ASN A 234 -11.63 7.34 8.97
N THR A 235 -12.08 8.59 8.95
CA THR A 235 -13.29 9.03 9.67
C THR A 235 -14.38 9.52 8.71
N ILE A 236 -14.14 9.45 7.39
CA ILE A 236 -15.04 9.95 6.36
C ILE A 236 -15.59 8.78 5.55
N GLN A 237 -16.91 8.78 5.35
CA GLN A 237 -17.59 7.81 4.50
C GLN A 237 -17.61 8.30 3.05
N TYR A 238 -17.43 7.37 2.12
CA TYR A 238 -17.39 7.65 0.69
C TYR A 238 -18.38 6.77 -0.08
N LYS A 239 -18.87 7.28 -1.21
CA LYS A 239 -19.70 6.52 -2.17
C LYS A 239 -18.85 5.74 -3.15
N SER A 240 -17.64 6.20 -3.42
CA SER A 240 -16.75 5.62 -4.42
C SER A 240 -15.35 5.48 -3.85
N TYR A 241 -14.66 4.43 -4.28
CA TYR A 241 -13.28 4.14 -3.89
C TYR A 241 -12.40 3.94 -5.11
N ARG A 242 -11.16 4.44 -5.03
CA ARG A 242 -10.12 4.23 -6.04
C ARG A 242 -8.90 3.59 -5.42
N PHE A 243 -8.48 2.48 -6.00
CA PHE A 243 -7.27 1.74 -5.62
C PHE A 243 -6.22 1.91 -6.71
N LEU A 244 -5.00 2.29 -6.35
CA LEU A 244 -3.89 2.49 -7.28
C LEU A 244 -2.63 1.76 -6.81
N VAL A 245 -1.82 1.31 -7.77
CA VAL A 245 -0.53 0.63 -7.52
C VAL A 245 0.62 1.54 -7.95
N PHE A 246 1.48 1.91 -7.00
CA PHE A 246 2.64 2.79 -7.24
C PHE A 246 3.97 2.05 -7.30
N ARG A 247 4.02 0.86 -6.72
CA ARG A 247 5.19 -0.01 -6.80
C ARG A 247 4.74 -1.44 -6.86
N LYS A 248 5.42 -2.23 -7.68
CA LYS A 248 5.28 -3.69 -7.73
C LYS A 248 6.54 -4.37 -7.19
N ARG A 249 6.42 -5.64 -6.80
CA ARG A 249 7.51 -6.36 -6.12
C ARG A 249 8.75 -6.50 -7.00
N GLY A 250 8.59 -6.76 -8.29
CA GLY A 250 9.70 -7.07 -9.20
C GLY A 250 9.66 -6.35 -10.53
N ILE A 251 10.37 -6.91 -11.51
CA ILE A 251 10.39 -6.43 -12.89
C ILE A 251 9.51 -7.38 -13.71
N ALA A 252 8.49 -6.83 -14.36
CA ALA A 252 7.49 -7.57 -15.10
C ALA A 252 6.75 -6.61 -16.03
N ASP A 253 5.99 -7.12 -17.00
CA ASP A 253 5.29 -6.29 -18.00
C ASP A 253 3.99 -5.64 -17.52
N SER A 254 3.58 -5.89 -16.28
CA SER A 254 2.29 -5.47 -15.74
C SER A 254 2.27 -5.59 -14.21
N VAL A 255 1.13 -5.23 -13.63
CA VAL A 255 0.73 -5.58 -12.26
C VAL A 255 -0.45 -6.54 -12.33
N GLN A 256 -0.50 -7.50 -11.40
CA GLN A 256 -1.57 -8.49 -11.30
C GLN A 256 -1.97 -8.75 -9.85
N TYR A 257 -3.27 -8.91 -9.60
CA TYR A 257 -3.83 -9.28 -8.31
C TYR A 257 -5.20 -9.89 -8.49
N SER A 258 -5.57 -10.80 -7.59
CA SER A 258 -6.85 -11.50 -7.65
C SER A 258 -7.94 -10.77 -6.90
N GLU A 259 -7.62 -10.16 -5.76
CA GLU A 259 -8.65 -9.51 -4.94
C GLU A 259 -8.10 -8.29 -4.22
N VAL A 260 -8.95 -7.29 -4.07
CA VAL A 260 -8.80 -6.14 -3.19
C VAL A 260 -10.06 -6.05 -2.35
N LYS A 261 -9.89 -6.26 -1.04
CA LYS A 261 -10.96 -6.30 -0.06
C LYS A 261 -10.89 -5.07 0.82
N LEU A 262 -12.01 -4.40 1.03
CA LEU A 262 -12.15 -3.23 1.90
C LEU A 262 -12.88 -3.62 3.18
N TYR A 263 -12.46 -3.09 4.33
CA TYR A 263 -12.98 -3.38 5.68
C TYR A 263 -13.33 -2.12 6.45
#